data_AF-A0A672GA13-F1
#
_entry.id   AF-A0A672GA13-F1
#
_cell.length_a   1.000
_cell.length_b   1.000
_cell.length_c   1.000
_cell.angle_alpha   90.00
_cell.angle_beta   90.00
_cell.angle_gamma   90.00
#
_symmetry.space_group_name_H-M   'P 1'
#
loop_
_entity.id
_entity.type
_entity.pdbx_description
1 polymer ?
#
loop_
_entity_poly.entity_id
_entity_poly.type
_entity_poly.pdbx_seq_one_letter_code
_entity_poly.pdbx_strand_id
1 'polypeptide(L)' 'MMSETQSQRGVRYLQILIVSLLLFIRIASPQIRYTVPEEVRIGTVVGNVAKDLGLDVSTLIERRFRVIPGSKDSFFQ' A
#
# COMPACT_ATOMS: atom_id res chain seq x y z
N MET A 1 -12.73 -11.86 44.38
CA MET A 1 -12.61 -12.79 43.24
C MET A 1 -13.38 -12.37 41.97
N MET A 2 -14.29 -11.37 42.02
CA MET A 2 -15.09 -10.96 40.85
C MET A 2 -14.53 -9.77 40.02
N SER A 3 -13.41 -9.16 40.45
CA SER A 3 -12.85 -7.94 39.83
C SER A 3 -11.80 -8.21 38.74
N GLU A 4 -11.15 -9.37 38.74
CA GLU A 4 -10.05 -9.67 37.79
C GLU A 4 -10.57 -10.06 36.39
N THR A 5 -11.82 -10.52 36.30
CA THR A 5 -12.44 -10.99 35.05
C THR A 5 -12.84 -9.86 34.10
N GLN A 6 -13.12 -8.65 34.59
CA GLN A 6 -13.46 -7.50 33.76
C GLN A 6 -12.22 -6.84 33.11
N SER A 7 -11.10 -6.80 33.83
CA SER A 7 -9.83 -6.29 33.29
C SER A 7 -9.31 -7.17 32.14
N GLN A 8 -9.38 -8.49 32.30
CA GLN A 8 -8.99 -9.43 31.23
C GLN A 8 -9.83 -9.29 29.95
N ARG A 9 -11.12 -8.98 30.05
CA ARG A 9 -11.98 -8.80 28.87
C ARG A 9 -11.53 -7.60 28.05
N GLY A 10 -11.28 -6.46 28.69
CA GLY A 10 -10.78 -5.26 28.01
C GLY A 10 -9.43 -5.48 27.32
N VAL A 11 -8.50 -6.15 28.00
CA VAL A 11 -7.18 -6.49 27.43
C VAL A 11 -7.30 -7.42 26.22
N ARG A 12 -8.19 -8.41 26.26
CA ARG A 12 -8.43 -9.32 25.13
C ARG A 12 -9.04 -8.60 23.92
N TYR A 13 -9.98 -7.68 24.14
CA TYR A 13 -10.51 -6.85 23.05
C TYR A 13 -9.44 -5.95 22.43
N LEU A 14 -8.60 -5.33 23.27
CA LEU A 14 -7.49 -4.50 22.80
C LEU A 14 -6.47 -5.32 21.99
N GLN A 15 -6.14 -6.53 22.45
CA GLN A 15 -5.26 -7.44 21.72
C GLN A 15 -5.84 -7.85 20.36
N ILE A 16 -7.12 -8.20 20.30
CA ILE A 16 -7.80 -8.53 19.04
C ILE A 16 -7.79 -7.33 18.09
N LEU A 17 -8.06 -6.12 18.61
CA LEU A 17 -8.04 -4.89 17.81
C LEU A 17 -6.64 -4.60 17.24
N ILE A 18 -5.59 -4.73 18.06
CA ILE A 18 -4.21 -4.53 17.62
C ILE A 18 -3.82 -5.56 16.56
N VAL A 19 -4.14 -6.84 16.76
CA VAL A 19 -3.85 -7.90 15.78
C VAL A 19 -4.60 -7.65 14.47
N SER A 20 -5.87 -7.26 14.54
CA SER A 20 -6.67 -6.91 13.36
C SER A 20 -6.06 -5.74 12.59
N LEU A 21 -5.65 -4.68 13.29
CA LEU A 21 -5.00 -3.52 12.67
C LEU A 21 -3.68 -3.89 12.01
N LEU A 22 -2.84 -4.69 12.68
CA LEU A 22 -1.56 -5.17 12.13
C LEU A 22 -1.77 -6.04 10.88
N LEU A 23 -2.78 -6.91 10.87
CA LEU A 23 -3.12 -7.70 9.68
C LEU A 23 -3.59 -6.82 8.52
N PHE A 24 -4.40 -5.81 8.80
CA PHE A 24 -4.88 -4.87 7.78
C PHE A 24 -3.73 -4.09 7.12
N ILE A 25 -2.77 -3.61 7.92
CA ILE A 25 -1.58 -2.90 7.42
C ILE A 25 -0.73 -3.81 6.54
N ARG A 26 -0.56 -5.10 6.90
CA ARG A 26 0.20 -6.06 6.08
C ARG A 26 -0.42 -6.30 4.71
N ILE A 27 -1.75 -6.33 4.63
CA ILE A 27 -2.48 -6.51 3.36
C ILE A 27 -2.44 -5.23 2.52
N ALA A 28 -2.38 -4.06 3.17
CA ALA A 28 -2.40 -2.75 2.53
C ALA A 28 -1.07 -2.33 1.86
N SER A 29 -0.06 -3.20 1.79
CA SER A 29 1.20 -2.93 1.07
C SER A 29 1.32 -3.79 -0.20
N PRO A 30 0.48 -3.56 -1.23
CA PRO A 30 0.66 -4.21 -2.51
C PRO A 30 1.92 -3.65 -3.18
N GLN A 31 2.94 -4.49 -3.33
CA GLN A 31 4.07 -4.19 -4.21
C GLN A 31 3.63 -4.42 -5.66
N ILE A 32 3.42 -3.33 -6.40
CA ILE A 32 3.12 -3.39 -7.83
C ILE A 32 4.42 -3.73 -8.57
N ARG A 33 4.41 -4.81 -9.35
CA ARG A 33 5.52 -5.22 -10.22
C ARG A 33 5.04 -5.34 -11.65
N TYR A 34 5.72 -4.66 -12.55
CA TYR A 34 5.53 -4.81 -14.00
C TYR A 34 6.76 -5.48 -14.60
N THR A 35 6.54 -6.41 -15.53
CA THR A 35 7.60 -7.03 -16.32
C THR A 35 7.55 -6.44 -17.72
N VAL A 36 8.68 -5.90 -18.19
CA VAL A 36 8.82 -5.30 -19.52
C VAL A 36 10.02 -5.93 -20.22
N PRO A 37 9.92 -6.30 -21.52
CA PRO A 37 11.08 -6.75 -22.27
C PRO A 37 12.09 -5.60 -22.44
N GLU A 38 13.39 -5.92 -22.49
CA GLU A 38 14.46 -4.92 -22.59
C GLU A 38 14.43 -4.12 -23.91
N GLU A 39 13.97 -4.76 -24.99
CA GLU A 39 13.95 -4.20 -26.35
C GLU A 39 12.72 -3.32 -26.65
N VAL A 40 12.22 -2.58 -25.66
CA VAL A 40 11.08 -1.66 -25.85
C VAL A 40 11.53 -0.28 -26.31
N ARG A 41 10.70 0.35 -27.14
CA ARG A 41 10.92 1.74 -27.58
C ARG A 41 10.75 2.70 -26.41
N ILE A 42 11.55 3.75 -26.38
CA ILE A 42 11.40 4.88 -25.44
C ILE A 42 9.98 5.46 -25.59
N GLY A 43 9.30 5.69 -24.47
CA GLY A 43 7.92 6.16 -24.43
C GLY A 43 6.86 5.04 -24.46
N THR A 44 7.27 3.77 -24.40
CA THR A 44 6.32 2.65 -24.23
C THR A 44 5.68 2.69 -22.85
N VAL A 45 4.35 2.53 -22.80
CA VAL A 45 3.59 2.48 -21.53
C VAL A 45 3.85 1.13 -20.85
N VAL A 46 4.38 1.17 -19.61
CA VAL A 46 4.76 -0.01 -18.83
C VAL A 46 3.61 -0.55 -17.97
N GLY A 47 2.72 0.34 -17.51
CA GLY A 47 1.60 -0.04 -16.65
C GLY A 47 0.77 1.17 -16.20
N ASN A 48 -0.45 0.90 -15.72
CA ASN A 48 -1.35 1.93 -15.20
C ASN A 48 -1.51 1.79 -13.68
N VAL A 49 -0.60 2.43 -12.95
CA VAL A 49 -0.57 2.39 -11.48
C VAL A 49 -1.85 2.96 -10.86
N ALA A 50 -2.45 3.99 -11.45
CA ALA A 50 -3.69 4.59 -10.93
C ALA A 50 -4.84 3.58 -10.94
N LYS A 51 -5.02 2.90 -12.08
CA LYS A 51 -6.03 1.85 -12.24
C LYS A 51 -5.80 0.67 -11.30
N ASP A 52 -4.55 0.24 -11.15
CA ASP A 52 -4.20 -0.91 -10.30
C ASP A 52 -4.39 -0.63 -8.80
N LEU A 53 -4.28 0.65 -8.39
CA LEU A 53 -4.61 1.10 -7.05
C LEU A 53 -6.11 1.43 -6.87
N GLY A 54 -6.92 1.33 -7.92
CA GLY A 54 -8.33 1.73 -7.89
C GLY A 54 -8.54 3.24 -7.67
N LEU A 55 -7.53 4.05 -8.01
CA LEU A 55 -7.54 5.50 -7.86
C LEU A 55 -7.88 6.16 -9.19
N ASP A 56 -8.74 7.18 -9.16
CA ASP A 56 -8.99 8.02 -10.33
C ASP A 56 -7.92 9.11 -10.45
N VAL A 57 -7.62 9.55 -11.68
CA VAL A 57 -6.58 10.55 -11.98
C VAL A 57 -6.84 11.86 -11.23
N SER A 58 -8.10 12.24 -11.07
CA SER A 58 -8.54 13.37 -10.23
C SER A 58 -8.06 13.23 -8.78
N THR A 59 -8.19 12.03 -8.20
CA THR A 59 -7.80 11.72 -6.82
C THR A 59 -6.28 11.72 -6.65
N LEU A 60 -5.52 11.33 -7.68
CA LEU A 60 -4.05 11.40 -7.65
C LEU A 60 -3.58 12.86 -7.55
N ILE A 61 -4.22 13.77 -8.28
CA ILE A 61 -3.89 15.20 -8.26
C ILE A 61 -4.24 15.80 -6.89
N GLU A 62 -5.45 15.53 -6.39
CA GLU A 62 -5.92 16.04 -5.09
C GLU A 62 -5.02 15.58 -3.92
N ARG A 63 -4.58 14.32 -3.96
CA ARG A 63 -3.72 13.74 -2.91
C ARG A 63 -2.23 14.05 -3.11
N ARG A 64 -1.88 14.91 -4.08
CA ARG A 64 -0.49 15.29 -4.41
C ARG A 64 0.40 14.07 -4.63
N PHE A 65 -0.13 13.07 -5.32
CA PHE A 65 0.64 11.87 -5.65
C PHE A 65 1.81 12.28 -6.56
N ARG A 66 3.03 11.92 -6.17
CA ARG A 66 4.25 12.30 -6.90
C ARG A 66 5.11 11.06 -7.16
N VAL A 67 5.67 10.99 -8.36
CA VAL A 67 6.72 10.03 -8.68
C VAL A 67 8.00 10.53 -8.03
N ILE A 68 8.59 9.72 -7.15
CA ILE A 68 9.89 10.01 -6.56
C ILE A 68 10.91 9.17 -7.34
N PRO A 69 11.90 9.78 -7.99
CA PRO A 69 12.93 9.02 -8.68
C PRO A 69 13.62 8.07 -7.69
N GLY A 70 13.72 6.80 -8.08
CA GLY A 70 14.42 5.76 -7.32
C GLY A 70 15.94 5.89 -7.41
N SER A 71 16.66 4.84 -7.05
CA SER A 71 18.12 4.75 -7.13
C SER A 71 18.71 5.18 -8.49
N LYS A 72 20.03 5.41 -8.50
CA LYS A 72 20.84 6.10 -9.54
C LYS A 72 20.58 5.80 -11.02
N ASP A 73 19.86 4.75 -11.39
CA ASP A 73 19.52 4.41 -12.76
C ASP A 73 18.03 4.72 -13.03
N SER A 74 17.73 5.90 -13.58
CA SER A 74 16.36 6.28 -13.94
C SER A 74 15.99 5.74 -15.33
N PHE A 75 15.43 4.53 -15.38
CA PHE A 75 14.91 3.93 -16.63
C PHE A 75 13.55 4.52 -17.07
N PHE A 76 12.84 5.18 -16.16
CA PHE A 76 11.51 5.76 -16.38
C PHE A 76 11.58 7.29 -16.23
N GLN A 77 11.03 8.00 -17.21
CA GLN A 77 10.92 9.47 -17.26
C GLN A 77 9.46 9.87 -17.30
#